data_AF-A0A950BA34-F1
#
_entry.id   AF-A0A950BA34-F1
#
_cell.length_a   1.000
_cell.length_b   1.000
_cell.length_c   1.000
_cell.angle_alpha   90.00
_cell.angle_beta   90.00
_cell.angle_gamma   90.00
#
_symmetry.space_group_name_H-M   'P 1'
#
loop_
_entity.id
_entity.type
_entity.pdbx_description
1 polymer ?
#
loop_
_entity_poly.entity_id
_entity_poly.type
_entity_poly.pdbx_seq_one_letter_code
_entity_poly.pdbx_strand_id
1 'polypeptide(L)'
;YLLRTVGAAAEVIDSSGRSATARLVVAEGLEFPLLAQMYRRYVHDALLEHFTRLARLAAKRDELKAPELVQHPELLLAPLWLAMMNNTVIHPEVPMNAGTLFRLQVALLFKMP
;
A
#
# COMPACT_ATOMS: atom_id res chain seq x y z
N TYR A 1 7.07 -2.33 -15.55
CA TYR A 1 6.23 -1.09 -15.66
C TYR A 1 5.88 -0.47 -14.30
N LEU A 2 5.46 -1.25 -13.30
CA LEU A 2 5.04 -0.75 -11.97
C LEU A 2 6.04 0.14 -11.25
N LEU A 3 7.35 -0.18 -11.27
CA LEU A 3 8.38 0.66 -10.64
C LEU A 3 8.40 2.09 -11.18
N ARG A 4 8.17 2.24 -12.49
CA ARG A 4 8.17 3.54 -13.18
C ARG A 4 6.88 4.33 -12.95
N THR A 5 5.76 3.64 -12.72
CA THR A 5 4.43 4.25 -12.58
C THR A 5 4.03 4.52 -11.13
N VAL A 6 4.49 3.69 -10.18
CA VAL A 6 4.07 3.75 -8.76
C VAL A 6 5.18 4.25 -7.84
N GLY A 7 6.45 4.19 -8.26
CA GLY A 7 7.59 4.62 -7.44
C GLY A 7 7.51 6.08 -6.98
N ALA A 8 7.01 6.98 -7.83
CA ALA A 8 6.81 8.39 -7.48
C ALA A 8 5.57 8.60 -6.57
N ALA A 9 4.52 7.79 -6.72
CA ALA A 9 3.32 7.90 -5.88
C ALA A 9 3.58 7.40 -4.45
N ALA A 10 4.42 6.37 -4.29
CA ALA A 10 4.79 5.82 -2.98
C ALA A 10 5.56 6.82 -2.10
N GLU A 11 6.28 7.77 -2.69
CA GLU A 11 7.00 8.83 -1.95
C GLU A 11 6.06 9.89 -1.35
N VAL A 12 4.83 10.01 -1.88
CA VAL A 12 3.87 11.06 -1.49
C VAL A 12 2.78 10.55 -0.53
N ILE A 13 2.71 9.23 -0.30
CA ILE A 13 1.64 8.64 0.54
C ILE A 13 1.74 9.11 1.99
N ASP A 14 2.95 9.28 2.52
CA ASP A 14 3.15 9.67 3.92
C ASP A 14 2.81 11.15 4.17
N SER A 15 3.02 12.02 3.18
CA SER A 15 2.84 13.48 3.30
C SER A 15 1.40 13.96 3.05
N SER A 16 0.51 13.09 2.58
CA SER A 16 -0.90 13.45 2.41
C SER A 16 -1.66 13.22 3.72
N GLY A 17 -2.51 14.16 4.15
CA GLY A 17 -3.35 14.02 5.36
C GLY A 17 -4.22 12.75 5.41
N ARG A 18 -4.27 11.97 4.33
CA ARG A 18 -4.88 10.64 4.23
C ARG A 18 -4.26 9.63 5.20
N SER A 19 -2.97 9.74 5.52
CA SER A 19 -2.29 8.86 6.49
C SER A 19 -2.87 9.03 7.90
N ALA A 20 -3.17 10.27 8.29
CA ALA A 20 -3.82 10.57 9.57
C ALA A 20 -5.26 10.02 9.63
N THR A 21 -6.03 10.16 8.54
CA THR A 21 -7.39 9.58 8.45
C THR A 21 -7.35 8.05 8.57
N ALA A 22 -6.42 7.39 7.89
CA ALA A 22 -6.26 5.94 7.97
C ALA A 22 -5.96 5.48 9.41
N ARG A 23 -5.07 6.19 10.11
CA ARG A 23 -4.75 5.91 11.52
C ARG A 23 -5.95 6.10 12.44
N LEU A 24 -6.71 7.18 12.26
CA LEU A 24 -7.94 7.42 13.03
C LEU A 24 -8.92 6.26 12.85
N VAL A 25 -9.12 5.80 11.62
CA VAL A 25 -10.01 4.67 11.32
C VAL A 25 -9.51 3.40 11.97
N VAL A 26 -8.20 3.14 11.99
CA VAL A 26 -7.64 1.96 12.66
C VAL A 26 -7.83 2.03 14.18
N ALA A 27 -7.60 3.20 14.78
CA ALA A 27 -7.74 3.39 16.23
C ALA A 27 -9.19 3.27 16.70
N GLU A 28 -10.12 3.89 15.97
CA GLU A 28 -11.50 4.09 16.42
C GLU A 28 -12.51 3.17 15.72
N GLY A 29 -12.11 2.48 14.65
CA GLY A 29 -13.04 1.76 13.77
C GLY A 29 -13.80 0.60 14.42
N LEU A 30 -13.29 0.04 15.52
CA LEU A 30 -13.97 -0.99 16.30
C LEU A 30 -15.17 -0.42 17.07
N GLU A 31 -14.99 0.74 17.72
CA GLU A 31 -16.05 1.42 18.48
C GLU A 31 -16.99 2.20 17.57
N PHE A 32 -16.52 2.64 16.39
CA PHE A 32 -17.29 3.38 15.40
C PHE A 32 -17.37 2.64 14.05
N PRO A 33 -18.17 1.55 13.93
CA PRO A 33 -18.22 0.73 12.71
C PRO A 33 -18.61 1.49 11.44
N LEU A 34 -19.37 2.58 11.55
CA LEU A 34 -19.73 3.40 10.39
C LEU A 34 -18.50 4.12 9.81
N LEU A 35 -17.57 4.56 10.66
CA LEU A 35 -16.31 5.18 10.23
C LEU A 35 -15.45 4.18 9.43
N ALA A 36 -15.30 2.95 9.95
CA ALA A 36 -14.59 1.88 9.26
C ALA A 36 -15.23 1.51 7.92
N GLN A 37 -16.56 1.41 7.87
CA GLN A 37 -17.28 1.11 6.62
C GLN A 37 -17.13 2.22 5.57
N MET A 38 -17.20 3.49 5.98
CA MET A 38 -16.99 4.63 5.09
C MET A 38 -15.57 4.63 4.54
N TYR A 39 -14.56 4.49 5.40
CA TYR A 39 -13.18 4.40 4.95
C TYR A 39 -12.95 3.22 4.00
N ARG A 40 -13.51 2.05 4.31
CA ARG A 40 -13.42 0.89 3.42
C ARG A 40 -13.92 1.23 2.02
N ARG A 41 -15.15 1.73 1.94
CA ARG A 41 -15.85 1.99 0.68
C ARG A 41 -15.18 3.05 -0.18
N TYR A 42 -14.71 4.13 0.42
CA TYR A 42 -14.23 5.30 -0.33
C TYR A 42 -12.71 5.35 -0.49
N VAL A 43 -11.96 4.64 0.35
CA VAL A 43 -10.50 4.70 0.36
C VAL A 43 -9.89 3.33 0.12
N HIS A 44 -10.14 2.37 1.01
CA HIS A 44 -9.47 1.07 0.97
C HIS A 44 -9.78 0.29 -0.31
N ASP A 45 -11.07 0.12 -0.64
CA ASP A 45 -11.50 -0.71 -1.76
C ASP A 45 -11.03 -0.13 -3.10
N ALA A 46 -11.10 1.20 -3.26
CA ALA A 46 -10.62 1.89 -4.45
C ALA A 46 -9.10 1.72 -4.64
N LEU A 47 -8.34 1.77 -3.54
CA LEU A 47 -6.90 1.57 -3.56
C LEU A 47 -6.55 0.11 -3.87
N LEU A 48 -7.21 -0.85 -3.23
CA LEU A 48 -7.00 -2.27 -3.48
C LEU A 48 -7.35 -2.65 -4.92
N GLU A 49 -8.43 -2.10 -5.48
CA GLU A 49 -8.82 -2.32 -6.87
C GLU A 49 -7.74 -1.80 -7.83
N HIS A 50 -7.14 -0.64 -7.53
CA HIS A 50 -6.03 -0.10 -8.31
C HIS A 50 -4.83 -1.06 -8.33
N PHE A 51 -4.39 -1.55 -7.17
CA PHE A 51 -3.29 -2.52 -7.09
C PHE A 51 -3.64 -3.87 -7.72
N THR A 52 -4.89 -4.30 -7.62
CA THR A 52 -5.40 -5.51 -8.30
C THR A 52 -5.25 -5.39 -9.82
N ARG A 53 -5.64 -4.25 -10.40
CA ARG A 53 -5.48 -4.01 -11.85
C ARG A 53 -4.02 -4.02 -12.26
N LEU A 54 -3.14 -3.45 -11.45
CA LEU A 54 -1.70 -3.44 -11.70
C LEU A 54 -1.09 -4.85 -11.64
N ALA A 55 -1.44 -5.65 -10.63
CA ALA A 55 -0.97 -7.03 -10.50
C ALA A 55 -1.43 -7.90 -11.69
N ARG A 56 -2.70 -7.76 -12.10
CA ARG A 56 -3.25 -8.45 -13.28
C ARG A 56 -2.56 -8.02 -14.58
N LEU A 57 -2.28 -6.74 -14.75
CA LEU A 57 -1.57 -6.23 -15.92
C LEU A 57 -0.15 -6.80 -15.99
N ALA A 58 0.55 -6.83 -14.86
CA ALA A 58 1.89 -7.41 -14.78
C ALA A 58 1.87 -8.92 -15.07
N ALA A 59 0.88 -9.66 -14.55
CA ALA A 59 0.71 -11.08 -14.87
C ALA A 59 0.52 -11.30 -16.37
N LYS A 60 -0.35 -10.51 -17.03
CA LYS A 60 -0.57 -10.58 -18.49
C LYS A 60 0.69 -10.30 -19.32
N ARG A 61 1.66 -9.58 -18.76
CA ARG A 61 2.94 -9.23 -19.39
C ARG A 61 4.09 -10.15 -18.97
N ASP A 62 3.80 -11.20 -18.20
CA ASP A 62 4.80 -12.10 -17.61
C ASP A 62 5.84 -11.37 -16.73
N GLU A 63 5.46 -10.24 -16.12
CA GLU A 63 6.35 -9.40 -15.28
C GLU A 63 6.46 -9.90 -13.81
N LEU A 64 5.69 -10.92 -13.40
CA LEU A 64 5.65 -11.39 -12.00
C LEU A 64 6.65 -12.52 -11.73
N LYS A 65 7.37 -12.46 -10.60
CA LYS A 65 8.12 -13.60 -10.05
C LYS A 65 7.19 -14.56 -9.29
N ALA A 66 6.19 -14.01 -8.60
CA ALA A 66 5.21 -14.73 -7.80
C ALA A 66 3.79 -14.53 -8.39
N PRO A 67 3.24 -15.51 -9.14
CA PRO A 67 1.90 -15.41 -9.73
C PRO A 67 0.78 -15.22 -8.70
N GLU A 68 0.99 -15.66 -7.46
CA GLU A 68 0.06 -15.57 -6.34
C GLU A 68 -0.29 -14.11 -5.99
N LEU A 69 0.54 -13.14 -6.42
CA LEU A 69 0.27 -11.72 -6.24
C LEU A 69 -1.06 -11.28 -6.87
N VAL A 70 -1.57 -12.00 -7.87
CA VAL A 70 -2.89 -11.73 -8.45
C VAL A 70 -4.02 -12.04 -7.46
N GLN A 71 -3.82 -13.00 -6.57
CA GLN A 71 -4.76 -13.39 -5.51
C GLN A 71 -4.59 -12.54 -4.25
N HIS A 72 -3.38 -12.03 -4.03
CA HIS A 72 -3.00 -11.24 -2.85
C HIS A 72 -2.42 -9.85 -3.19
N PRO A 73 -3.16 -8.99 -3.90
CA PRO A 73 -2.68 -7.65 -4.30
C PRO A 73 -2.42 -6.73 -3.09
N GLU A 74 -3.00 -7.01 -1.92
CA GLU A 74 -2.76 -6.32 -0.65
C GLU A 74 -1.28 -6.33 -0.23
N LEU A 75 -0.49 -7.31 -0.68
CA LEU A 75 0.95 -7.32 -0.45
C LEU A 75 1.58 -6.02 -0.93
N LEU A 76 1.14 -5.47 -2.07
CA LEU A 76 1.66 -4.19 -2.60
C LEU A 76 1.41 -3.00 -1.68
N LEU A 77 0.40 -3.08 -0.80
CA LEU A 77 0.07 -2.05 0.18
C LEU A 77 0.84 -2.18 1.50
N ALA A 78 1.29 -3.39 1.83
CA ALA A 78 1.91 -3.70 3.12
C ALA A 78 3.03 -2.73 3.58
N PRO A 79 4.03 -2.39 2.75
CA PRO A 79 5.12 -1.51 3.19
C PRO A 79 4.66 -0.08 3.46
N LEU A 80 3.59 0.36 2.80
CA LEU A 80 3.00 1.69 3.00
C LEU A 80 2.28 1.75 4.36
N TRP A 81 1.48 0.72 4.67
CA TRP A 81 0.83 0.59 5.98
C TRP A 81 1.85 0.48 7.12
N LEU A 82 2.90 -0.34 6.93
CA LEU A 82 3.94 -0.53 7.93
C LEU A 82 4.64 0.79 8.25
N ALA A 83 5.11 1.52 7.23
CA ALA A 83 5.78 2.79 7.43
C ALA A 83 4.84 3.84 8.06
N MET A 84 3.59 3.93 7.58
CA MET A 84 2.60 4.87 8.11
C MET A 84 2.31 4.68 9.60
N MET A 85 2.23 3.43 10.07
CA MET A 85 2.04 3.12 11.48
C MET A 85 3.33 3.30 12.27
N ASN A 86 4.47 2.87 11.73
CA ASN A 86 5.76 2.98 12.41
C ASN A 86 6.14 4.43 12.69
N ASN A 87 6.09 5.27 11.66
CA ASN A 87 6.65 6.63 11.68
C ASN A 87 5.87 7.58 12.61
N THR A 88 4.63 7.24 12.96
CA THR A 88 3.77 8.09 13.79
C THR A 88 3.35 7.44 15.10
N VAL A 89 3.18 6.12 15.13
CA VAL A 89 2.56 5.42 16.27
C VAL A 89 3.55 4.51 16.99
N ILE A 90 4.25 3.63 16.27
CA ILE A 90 5.01 2.54 16.91
C ILE A 90 6.41 2.98 17.33
N HIS A 91 7.16 3.63 16.43
CA HIS A 91 8.55 4.00 16.69
C HIS A 91 8.94 5.28 15.92
N PRO A 92 8.37 6.43 16.32
CA PRO A 92 8.57 7.71 15.61
C PRO A 92 10.04 8.16 15.58
N GLU A 93 10.85 7.75 16.56
CA GLU A 93 12.29 8.06 16.62
C GLU A 93 13.12 7.31 15.57
N VAL A 94 12.57 6.25 14.96
CA VAL A 94 13.24 5.45 13.92
C VAL A 94 12.30 5.31 12.71
N PRO A 95 12.14 6.37 11.91
CA PRO A 95 11.22 6.37 10.79
C PRO A 95 11.71 5.48 9.65
N MET A 96 10.76 4.78 9.03
CA MET A 96 10.95 3.97 7.83
C MET A 96 10.69 4.81 6.58
N ASN A 97 11.51 4.61 5.54
CA ASN A 97 11.24 5.20 4.24
C ASN A 97 10.25 4.31 3.45
N ALA A 98 8.97 4.70 3.44
CA ALA A 98 7.89 3.97 2.78
C ALA A 98 8.17 3.71 1.28
N GLY A 99 8.69 4.71 0.56
CA GLY A 99 9.02 4.59 -0.87
C GLY A 99 10.12 3.57 -1.13
N THR A 100 11.17 3.55 -0.30
CA THR A 100 12.24 2.56 -0.37
C THR A 100 11.72 1.15 -0.09
N LEU A 101 10.91 0.96 0.98
CA LEU A 101 10.32 -0.35 1.29
C LEU A 101 9.41 -0.84 0.16
N PHE A 102 8.59 0.05 -0.41
CA PHE A 102 7.74 -0.28 -1.55
C PHE A 102 8.55 -0.71 -2.77
N ARG A 103 9.60 0.04 -3.15
CA ARG A 103 10.48 -0.33 -4.26
C ARG A 103 11.17 -1.67 -4.06
N LEU A 104 11.68 -1.93 -2.85
CA LEU A 104 12.30 -3.22 -2.51
C LEU A 104 11.30 -4.36 -2.63
N GLN A 105 10.08 -4.19 -2.12
CA GLN A 105 9.05 -5.21 -2.24
C GLN A 105 8.67 -5.48 -3.71
N VAL A 106 8.54 -4.44 -4.53
CA VAL A 106 8.31 -4.63 -5.97
C VAL A 106 9.49 -5.35 -6.63
N ALA A 107 10.74 -5.02 -6.29
CA ALA A 107 11.90 -5.74 -6.81
C ALA A 107 11.92 -7.23 -6.43
N LEU A 108 11.40 -7.58 -5.25
CA LEU A 108 11.27 -8.96 -4.79
C LEU A 108 10.15 -9.72 -5.52
N LEU A 109 9.02 -9.06 -5.78
CA LEU A 109 7.82 -9.70 -6.34
C LEU A 109 7.76 -9.70 -7.89
N PHE A 110 8.54 -8.85 -8.55
CA PHE A 110 8.53 -8.67 -10.00
C PHE A 110 9.85 -9.08 -10.62
N LYS A 111 9.79 -9.60 -11.85
CA LYS A 111 10.95 -9.77 -12.69
C LYS A 111 11.47 -8.36 -12.98
N MET A 112 12.76 -8.13 -12.70
CA MET A 112 13.39 -6.91 -13.22
C MET A 112 13.40 -7.03 -14.75
N PRO A 113 13.17 -5.94 -15.50
CA PRO A 113 13.64 -5.91 -16.88
C PRO A 113 15.15 -6.14 -16.93
#